data_AF-A0A1Y2K6I7-F1
#
_entry.id   AF-A0A1Y2K6I7-F1
#
_cell.length_a   1.000
_cell.length_b   1.000
_cell.length_c   1.000
_cell.angle_alpha   90.00
_cell.angle_beta   90.00
_cell.angle_gamma   90.00
#
_symmetry.space_group_name_H-M   'P 1'
#
loop_
_entity.id
_entity.type
_entity.pdbx_description
1 polymer ?
#
loop_
_entity_poly.entity_id
_entity_poly.type
_entity_poly.pdbx_seq_one_letter_code
_entity_poly.pdbx_strand_id
1 'polypeptide(L)'
;MKKRIGFIGGGGDGKELLRMFAKSNRVEVVYVADSNPNSPTMSAAKKIGVKTLTKIDTAMKNIEADFIIVAEMSEDIINVIHEVNPAGEVLSSEIAIMFYQVLDAQRGETYQQVFDDLTSVRQEIDRNTRDVSKTLHGIEKISNELEVLAINAGIQASRAGEFGKGFAVVAGEVKSTARVARELAGDIDRVISEISSMSDKIEQSLRKVQ
;
A
#
# COMPACT_ATOMS: atom_id res chain seq x y z
N MET A 1 -16.87 10.44 -17.21
CA MET A 1 -17.13 9.68 -18.45
C MET A 1 -15.89 8.86 -18.75
N LYS A 2 -16.01 7.56 -19.05
CA LYS A 2 -14.85 6.75 -19.46
C LYS A 2 -14.42 7.19 -20.87
N LYS A 3 -13.11 7.25 -21.12
CA LYS A 3 -12.59 7.48 -22.48
C LYS A 3 -12.62 6.18 -23.27
N ARG A 4 -13.12 6.24 -24.51
CA ARG A 4 -13.27 5.10 -25.41
C ARG A 4 -12.04 4.98 -26.30
N ILE A 5 -11.38 3.83 -26.30
CA ILE A 5 -10.17 3.59 -27.09
C ILE A 5 -10.42 2.47 -28.11
N GLY A 6 -10.08 2.74 -29.36
CA GLY A 6 -9.97 1.74 -30.42
C GLY A 6 -8.51 1.36 -30.65
N PHE A 7 -8.24 0.09 -30.92
CA PHE A 7 -6.92 -0.37 -31.36
C PHE A 7 -6.95 -0.76 -32.84
N ILE A 8 -5.92 -0.37 -33.57
CA ILE A 8 -5.69 -0.75 -34.97
C ILE A 8 -4.32 -1.42 -35.07
N GLY A 9 -4.28 -2.65 -35.59
CA GLY A 9 -3.06 -3.41 -35.82
C GLY A 9 -2.67 -4.40 -34.71
N GLY A 10 -1.71 -5.27 -35.05
CA GLY A 10 -1.56 -6.59 -34.43
C GLY A 10 -0.30 -6.87 -33.63
N GLY A 11 0.56 -5.88 -33.44
CA GLY A 11 1.87 -6.08 -32.82
C GLY A 11 1.84 -6.59 -31.37
N GLY A 12 2.99 -7.07 -30.89
CA GLY A 12 3.17 -7.44 -29.47
C GLY A 12 2.87 -6.26 -28.53
N ASP A 13 3.27 -5.08 -28.94
CA ASP A 13 3.07 -3.80 -28.26
C ASP A 13 1.59 -3.47 -28.05
N GLY A 14 0.76 -3.65 -29.08
CA GLY A 14 -0.69 -3.46 -28.98
C GLY A 14 -1.34 -4.41 -27.96
N LYS A 15 -0.86 -5.64 -27.87
CA LYS A 15 -1.32 -6.62 -26.86
C LYS A 15 -0.94 -6.21 -25.44
N GLU A 16 0.25 -5.65 -25.23
CA GLU A 16 0.72 -5.12 -23.94
C GLU A 16 -0.23 -4.00 -23.46
N LEU A 17 -0.40 -2.99 -24.30
CA LEU A 17 -1.27 -1.84 -24.03
C LEU A 17 -2.72 -2.26 -23.80
N LEU A 18 -3.25 -3.16 -24.63
CA LEU A 18 -4.61 -3.67 -24.48
C LEU A 18 -4.85 -4.26 -23.07
N ARG A 19 -3.89 -5.04 -22.56
CA ARG A 19 -3.98 -5.63 -21.22
C ARG A 19 -3.93 -4.55 -20.13
N MET A 20 -3.11 -3.52 -20.32
CA MET A 20 -3.01 -2.41 -19.38
C MET A 20 -4.32 -1.61 -19.32
N PHE A 21 -4.85 -1.20 -20.48
CA PHE A 21 -6.08 -0.41 -20.54
C PHE A 21 -7.31 -1.21 -20.10
N ALA A 22 -7.36 -2.52 -20.39
CA ALA A 22 -8.46 -3.39 -19.94
C ALA A 22 -8.58 -3.51 -18.41
N LYS A 23 -7.48 -3.29 -17.66
CA LYS A 23 -7.49 -3.27 -16.19
C LYS A 23 -7.90 -1.91 -15.62
N SER A 24 -7.97 -0.86 -16.43
CA SER A 24 -8.28 0.49 -15.97
C SER A 24 -9.78 0.72 -15.84
N ASN A 25 -10.21 1.39 -14.77
CA ASN A 25 -11.60 1.83 -14.62
C ASN A 25 -11.89 3.18 -15.30
N ARG A 26 -10.87 3.87 -15.82
CA ARG A 26 -11.00 5.19 -16.47
C ARG A 26 -11.21 5.11 -17.98
N VAL A 27 -10.95 3.96 -18.55
CA VAL A 27 -10.87 3.76 -20.00
C VAL A 27 -11.70 2.55 -20.39
N GLU A 28 -12.25 2.55 -21.61
CA GLU A 28 -12.99 1.45 -22.18
C GLU A 28 -12.41 1.13 -23.55
N VAL A 29 -11.94 -0.11 -23.73
CA VAL A 29 -11.49 -0.57 -25.04
C VAL A 29 -12.71 -1.06 -25.82
N VAL A 30 -13.08 -0.32 -26.85
CA VAL A 30 -14.34 -0.54 -27.58
C VAL A 30 -14.20 -1.51 -28.75
N TYR A 31 -13.02 -1.56 -29.37
CA TYR A 31 -12.70 -2.54 -30.41
C TYR A 31 -11.20 -2.72 -30.60
N VAL A 32 -10.85 -3.85 -31.24
CA VAL A 32 -9.55 -4.08 -31.88
C VAL A 32 -9.79 -4.44 -33.33
N ALA A 33 -9.10 -3.77 -34.25
CA ALA A 33 -9.22 -4.00 -35.68
C ALA A 33 -7.88 -4.35 -36.31
N ASP A 34 -7.83 -5.44 -37.09
CA ASP A 34 -6.60 -5.90 -37.74
C ASP A 34 -6.92 -6.84 -38.90
N SER A 35 -6.31 -6.61 -40.06
CA SER A 35 -6.40 -7.47 -41.24
C SER A 35 -6.04 -8.92 -40.94
N ASN A 36 -5.13 -9.18 -39.98
CA ASN A 36 -4.78 -10.50 -39.48
C ASN A 36 -5.63 -10.88 -38.25
N PRO A 37 -6.65 -11.78 -38.39
CA PRO A 37 -7.52 -12.18 -37.28
C PRO A 37 -6.82 -12.97 -36.16
N ASN A 38 -5.59 -13.44 -36.41
CA ASN A 38 -4.76 -14.23 -35.51
C ASN A 38 -3.61 -13.42 -34.91
N SER A 39 -3.57 -12.10 -35.12
CA SER A 39 -2.53 -11.28 -34.53
C SER A 39 -2.54 -11.34 -32.99
N PRO A 40 -1.39 -11.10 -32.34
CA PRO A 40 -1.27 -11.02 -30.88
C PRO A 40 -2.36 -10.17 -30.20
N THR A 41 -2.64 -8.96 -30.71
CA THR A 41 -3.65 -8.05 -30.16
C THR A 41 -5.07 -8.58 -30.34
N MET A 42 -5.41 -9.09 -31.53
CA MET A 42 -6.73 -9.68 -31.81
C MET A 42 -7.02 -10.91 -30.94
N SER A 43 -6.01 -11.78 -30.80
CA SER A 43 -6.10 -12.96 -29.95
C SER A 43 -6.27 -12.61 -28.48
N ALA A 44 -5.58 -11.56 -28.01
CA ALA A 44 -5.74 -11.06 -26.64
C ALA A 44 -7.12 -10.43 -26.42
N ALA A 45 -7.61 -9.62 -27.37
CA ALA A 45 -8.91 -8.97 -27.33
C ALA A 45 -10.06 -9.97 -27.23
N LYS A 46 -10.03 -11.05 -28.04
CA LYS A 46 -11.01 -12.13 -27.97
C LYS A 46 -11.08 -12.78 -26.58
N LYS A 47 -9.93 -12.98 -25.93
CA LYS A 47 -9.86 -13.60 -24.59
C LYS A 47 -10.47 -12.72 -23.49
N ILE A 48 -10.42 -11.40 -23.64
CA ILE A 48 -10.97 -10.45 -22.67
C ILE A 48 -12.35 -9.92 -23.08
N GLY A 49 -12.96 -10.47 -24.14
CA GLY A 49 -14.31 -10.12 -24.58
C GLY A 49 -14.43 -8.78 -25.33
N VAL A 50 -13.32 -8.20 -25.78
CA VAL A 50 -13.35 -6.97 -26.60
C VAL A 50 -13.74 -7.31 -28.03
N LYS A 51 -14.58 -6.46 -28.65
CA LYS A 51 -15.05 -6.64 -30.02
C LYS A 51 -13.87 -6.61 -30.99
N THR A 52 -13.76 -7.63 -31.85
CA THR A 52 -12.67 -7.74 -32.84
C THR A 52 -13.22 -7.68 -34.25
N LEU A 53 -12.54 -6.94 -35.15
CA LEU A 53 -12.92 -6.80 -36.55
C LEU A 53 -11.71 -6.97 -37.46
N THR A 54 -11.88 -7.59 -38.62
CA THR A 54 -10.80 -7.72 -39.61
C THR A 54 -10.72 -6.55 -40.58
N LYS A 55 -11.77 -5.73 -40.64
CA LYS A 55 -11.87 -4.56 -41.51
C LYS A 55 -11.80 -3.28 -40.66
N ILE A 56 -10.73 -2.52 -40.85
CA ILE A 56 -10.42 -1.31 -40.06
C ILE A 56 -11.46 -0.21 -40.32
N ASP A 57 -11.78 0.05 -41.59
CA ASP A 57 -12.80 0.99 -42.04
C ASP A 57 -14.18 0.71 -41.40
N THR A 58 -14.56 -0.56 -41.36
CA THR A 58 -15.84 -1.01 -40.79
C THR A 58 -15.85 -0.85 -39.26
N ALA A 59 -14.71 -1.06 -38.59
CA ALA A 59 -14.58 -0.85 -37.16
C ALA A 59 -14.76 0.63 -36.81
N MET A 60 -14.05 1.51 -37.52
CA MET A 60 -14.07 2.95 -37.27
C MET A 60 -15.41 3.60 -37.59
N LYS A 61 -16.09 3.19 -38.67
CA LYS A 61 -17.40 3.75 -39.06
C LYS A 61 -18.53 3.35 -38.12
N ASN A 62 -18.48 2.14 -37.55
CA ASN A 62 -19.58 1.58 -36.77
C ASN A 62 -19.39 1.71 -35.25
N ILE A 63 -18.17 2.03 -34.80
CA ILE A 63 -17.84 2.09 -33.38
C ILE A 63 -17.01 3.34 -33.12
N GLU A 64 -17.64 4.33 -32.51
CA GLU A 64 -16.94 5.54 -32.08
C GLU A 64 -15.87 5.23 -31.02
N ALA A 65 -14.72 5.87 -31.16
CA ALA A 65 -13.65 5.91 -30.18
C ALA A 65 -13.17 7.36 -30.03
N ASP A 66 -12.85 7.76 -28.80
CA ASP A 66 -12.26 9.08 -28.52
C ASP A 66 -10.80 9.13 -28.98
N PHE A 67 -10.08 8.01 -28.81
CA PHE A 67 -8.67 7.86 -29.19
C PHE A 67 -8.46 6.56 -29.96
N ILE A 68 -7.53 6.58 -30.92
CA ILE A 68 -7.15 5.42 -31.71
C ILE A 68 -5.67 5.12 -31.48
N ILE A 69 -5.38 3.92 -30.96
CA ILE A 69 -4.01 3.43 -30.81
C ILE A 69 -3.67 2.59 -32.02
N VAL A 70 -2.62 2.98 -32.74
CA VAL A 70 -2.15 2.31 -33.95
C VAL A 70 -0.84 1.59 -33.65
N ALA A 71 -0.81 0.28 -33.92
CA ALA A 71 0.35 -0.57 -33.67
C ALA A 71 1.47 -0.40 -34.70
N GLU A 72 1.13 -0.03 -35.93
CA GLU A 72 2.09 0.24 -37.00
C GLU A 72 1.50 1.33 -37.89
N MET A 73 2.19 2.46 -38.01
CA MET A 73 1.69 3.61 -38.74
C MET A 73 2.01 3.46 -40.24
N SER A 74 1.00 3.21 -41.07
CA SER A 74 1.12 3.22 -42.53
C SER A 74 0.33 4.36 -43.15
N GLU A 75 0.73 4.83 -44.34
CA GLU A 75 -0.01 5.87 -45.08
C GLU A 75 -1.48 5.47 -45.31
N ASP A 76 -1.73 4.19 -45.61
CA ASP A 76 -3.09 3.67 -45.80
C ASP A 76 -3.94 3.79 -44.52
N ILE A 77 -3.37 3.45 -43.36
CA ILE A 77 -4.08 3.55 -42.07
C ILE A 77 -4.33 5.02 -41.71
N ILE A 78 -3.34 5.90 -41.91
CA ILE A 78 -3.47 7.34 -41.68
C ILE A 78 -4.60 7.91 -42.57
N ASN A 79 -4.61 7.56 -43.85
CA ASN A 79 -5.62 8.02 -44.80
C ASN A 79 -7.03 7.54 -44.40
N VAL A 80 -7.19 6.27 -44.02
CA VAL A 80 -8.46 5.73 -43.54
C VAL A 80 -8.91 6.43 -42.26
N ILE A 81 -7.99 6.73 -41.33
CA ILE A 81 -8.34 7.44 -40.10
C ILE A 81 -8.80 8.87 -40.41
N HIS A 82 -8.09 9.62 -41.25
CA HIS A 82 -8.48 10.98 -41.63
C HIS A 82 -9.80 11.02 -42.41
N GLU A 83 -10.08 10.03 -43.25
CA GLU A 83 -11.35 9.94 -43.98
C GLU A 83 -12.53 9.66 -43.05
N VAL A 84 -12.38 8.71 -42.12
CA VAL A 84 -13.49 8.23 -41.29
C VAL A 84 -13.67 9.05 -40.01
N ASN A 85 -12.58 9.54 -39.42
CA ASN A 85 -12.59 10.31 -38.19
C ASN A 85 -11.54 11.43 -38.22
N PRO A 86 -11.79 12.53 -38.97
CA PRO A 86 -10.83 13.64 -39.10
C PRO A 86 -10.54 14.39 -37.80
N ALA A 87 -11.41 14.28 -36.79
CA ALA A 87 -11.20 14.84 -35.45
C ALA A 87 -10.60 13.84 -34.44
N GLY A 88 -10.35 12.60 -34.86
CA GLY A 88 -9.82 11.54 -34.00
C GLY A 88 -8.35 11.76 -33.68
N GLU A 89 -8.00 11.65 -32.41
CA GLU A 89 -6.60 11.68 -31.99
C GLU A 89 -5.95 10.29 -32.18
N VAL A 90 -4.89 10.25 -32.97
CA VAL A 90 -4.13 9.04 -33.27
C VAL A 90 -2.89 8.99 -32.38
N LEU A 91 -2.70 7.86 -31.70
CA LEU A 91 -1.57 7.59 -30.84
C LEU A 91 -0.81 6.38 -31.38
N SER A 92 0.51 6.49 -31.55
CA SER A 92 1.36 5.34 -31.86
C SER A 92 1.50 4.46 -30.60
N SER A 93 1.47 3.13 -30.78
CA SER A 93 1.67 2.20 -29.66
C SER A 93 3.06 2.31 -29.06
N GLU A 94 4.09 2.59 -29.87
CA GLU A 94 5.47 2.73 -29.42
C GLU A 94 5.62 3.93 -28.47
N ILE A 95 5.04 5.07 -28.85
CA ILE A 95 5.03 6.28 -28.01
C ILE A 95 4.24 6.01 -26.71
N ALA A 96 3.08 5.35 -26.81
CA ALA A 96 2.28 5.01 -25.64
C ALA A 96 3.00 4.06 -24.67
N ILE A 97 3.75 3.08 -25.19
CA ILE A 97 4.58 2.17 -24.38
C ILE A 97 5.75 2.90 -23.77
N MET A 98 6.47 3.74 -24.52
CA MET A 98 7.58 4.53 -23.98
C MET A 98 7.11 5.40 -22.81
N PHE A 99 6.02 6.14 -22.97
CA PHE A 99 5.45 6.93 -21.87
C PHE A 99 5.05 6.05 -20.69
N TYR A 100 4.44 4.90 -20.94
CA TYR A 100 4.12 3.97 -19.87
C TYR A 100 5.38 3.47 -19.14
N GLN A 101 6.43 3.07 -19.85
CA GLN A 101 7.68 2.59 -19.27
C GLN A 101 8.35 3.68 -18.42
N VAL A 102 8.37 4.93 -18.87
CA VAL A 102 8.90 6.06 -18.09
C VAL A 102 8.07 6.26 -16.81
N LEU A 103 6.74 6.24 -16.93
CA LEU A 103 5.85 6.38 -15.77
C LEU A 103 5.97 5.20 -14.80
N ASP A 104 6.12 3.99 -15.32
CA ASP A 104 6.25 2.76 -14.53
C ASP A 104 7.60 2.70 -13.80
N ALA A 105 8.69 3.10 -14.47
CA ALA A 105 10.01 3.23 -13.86
C ALA A 105 10.01 4.27 -12.73
N GLN A 106 9.44 5.47 -12.96
CA GLN A 106 9.31 6.48 -11.91
C GLN A 106 8.44 6.01 -10.75
N ARG A 107 7.35 5.28 -11.03
CA ARG A 107 6.54 4.65 -9.99
C ARG A 107 7.36 3.64 -9.22
N GLY A 108 8.11 2.77 -9.89
CA GLY A 108 8.98 1.77 -9.27
C GLY A 108 10.01 2.38 -8.32
N GLU A 109 10.70 3.44 -8.75
CA GLU A 109 11.65 4.18 -7.90
C GLU A 109 10.96 4.79 -6.67
N THR A 110 9.82 5.44 -6.87
CA THR A 110 9.04 6.04 -5.77
C THR A 110 8.55 4.97 -4.78
N TYR A 111 8.06 3.84 -5.29
CA TYR A 111 7.63 2.71 -4.45
C TYR A 111 8.80 2.14 -3.64
N GLN A 112 9.98 2.02 -4.25
CA GLN A 112 11.16 1.52 -3.56
C GLN A 112 11.61 2.48 -2.46
N GLN A 113 11.62 3.79 -2.72
CA GLN A 113 11.95 4.79 -1.70
C GLN A 113 10.97 4.75 -0.53
N VAL A 114 9.66 4.75 -0.81
CA VAL A 114 8.63 4.65 0.25
C VAL A 114 8.74 3.34 1.03
N PHE A 115 9.07 2.24 0.35
CA PHE A 115 9.29 0.95 0.99
C PHE A 115 10.48 0.97 1.96
N ASP A 116 11.60 1.54 1.53
CA ASP A 116 12.82 1.64 2.33
C ASP A 116 12.59 2.57 3.54
N ASP A 117 11.94 3.71 3.34
CA ASP A 117 11.57 4.66 4.41
C ASP A 117 10.66 4.01 5.45
N LEU A 118 9.61 3.31 5.02
CA LEU A 118 8.68 2.62 5.94
C LEU A 118 9.37 1.47 6.68
N THR A 119 10.29 0.77 6.02
CA THR A 119 11.11 -0.27 6.67
C THR A 119 12.00 0.34 7.75
N SER A 120 12.63 1.48 7.47
CA SER A 120 13.45 2.21 8.44
C SER A 120 12.63 2.67 9.65
N VAL A 121 11.48 3.33 9.41
CA VAL A 121 10.57 3.78 10.48
C VAL A 121 10.09 2.61 11.34
N ARG A 122 9.76 1.46 10.73
CA ARG A 122 9.36 0.26 11.45
C ARG A 122 10.49 -0.27 12.34
N GLN A 123 11.73 -0.31 11.85
CA GLN A 123 12.88 -0.71 12.66
C GLN A 123 13.10 0.22 13.86
N GLU A 124 12.87 1.52 13.68
CA GLU A 124 12.95 2.51 14.75
C GLU A 124 11.84 2.30 15.79
N ILE A 125 10.59 2.06 15.36
CA ILE A 125 9.46 1.72 16.25
C ILE A 125 9.80 0.47 17.08
N ASP A 126 10.28 -0.60 16.44
CA ASP A 126 10.62 -1.86 17.12
C ASP A 126 11.71 -1.63 18.17
N ARG A 127 12.72 -0.80 17.86
CA ARG A 127 13.79 -0.46 18.79
C ARG A 127 13.26 0.32 19.98
N ASN A 128 12.50 1.39 19.73
CA ASN A 128 11.95 2.25 20.77
C ASN A 128 11.01 1.49 21.69
N THR A 129 10.15 0.65 21.12
CA THR A 129 9.24 -0.25 21.84
C THR A 129 10.01 -1.16 22.80
N ARG A 130 11.10 -1.82 22.33
CA ARG A 130 11.93 -2.67 23.19
C ARG A 130 12.60 -1.89 24.32
N ASP A 131 13.07 -0.68 24.04
CA ASP A 131 13.73 0.13 25.05
C ASP A 131 12.73 0.62 26.11
N VAL A 132 11.51 0.98 25.72
CA VAL A 132 10.42 1.26 26.67
C VAL A 132 10.08 0.02 27.51
N SER A 133 9.93 -1.16 26.90
CA SER A 133 9.65 -2.40 27.65
C SER A 133 10.73 -2.71 28.70
N LYS A 134 12.01 -2.46 28.40
CA LYS A 134 13.09 -2.61 29.39
C LYS A 134 12.93 -1.63 30.56
N THR A 135 12.58 -0.37 30.27
CA THR A 135 12.32 0.63 31.30
C THR A 135 11.13 0.24 32.18
N LEU A 136 10.04 -0.25 31.58
CA LEU A 136 8.86 -0.74 32.31
C LEU A 136 9.23 -1.88 33.25
N HIS A 137 10.01 -2.86 32.78
CA HIS A 137 10.48 -3.95 33.63
C HIS A 137 11.32 -3.45 34.83
N GLY A 138 12.11 -2.39 34.62
CA GLY A 138 12.81 -1.68 35.71
C GLY A 138 11.86 -1.05 36.73
N ILE A 139 10.79 -0.39 36.26
CA ILE A 139 9.75 0.21 37.12
C ILE A 139 9.02 -0.86 37.93
N GLU A 140 8.65 -1.97 37.30
CA GLU A 140 8.01 -3.11 37.99
C GLU A 140 8.91 -3.66 39.09
N LYS A 141 10.21 -3.85 38.79
CA LYS A 141 11.19 -4.33 39.76
C LYS A 141 11.30 -3.37 40.95
N ILE A 142 11.49 -2.08 40.70
CA ILE A 142 11.59 -1.05 41.75
C ILE A 142 10.30 -1.03 42.59
N SER A 143 9.14 -1.10 41.94
CA SER A 143 7.85 -1.10 42.62
C SER A 143 7.66 -2.34 43.50
N ASN A 144 8.10 -3.52 43.06
CA ASN A 144 8.08 -4.73 43.88
C ASN A 144 9.02 -4.61 45.09
N GLU A 145 10.22 -4.07 44.90
CA GLU A 145 11.18 -3.83 45.98
C GLU A 145 10.64 -2.82 47.01
N LEU A 146 10.03 -1.73 46.54
CA LEU A 146 9.38 -0.74 47.40
C LEU A 146 8.19 -1.32 48.16
N GLU A 147 7.40 -2.20 47.54
CA GLU A 147 6.29 -2.87 48.24
C GLU A 147 6.81 -3.74 49.38
N VAL A 148 7.86 -4.53 49.14
CA VAL A 148 8.48 -5.38 50.18
C VAL A 148 9.08 -4.52 51.30
N LEU A 149 9.76 -3.43 50.95
CA LEU A 149 10.33 -2.50 51.92
C LEU A 149 9.24 -1.85 52.78
N ALA A 150 8.13 -1.45 52.17
CA ALA A 150 6.97 -0.90 52.86
C ALA A 150 6.30 -1.91 53.80
N ILE A 151 6.19 -3.18 53.39
CA ILE A 151 5.69 -4.25 54.26
C ILE A 151 6.59 -4.43 55.48
N ASN A 152 7.91 -4.48 55.27
CA ASN A 152 8.87 -4.61 56.37
C ASN A 152 8.81 -3.41 57.33
N ALA A 153 8.71 -2.20 56.80
CA ALA A 153 8.53 -0.98 57.60
C ALA A 153 7.22 -1.03 58.41
N GLY A 154 6.12 -1.48 57.81
CA GLY A 154 4.84 -1.67 58.50
C GLY A 154 4.91 -2.69 59.64
N ILE A 155 5.66 -3.78 59.46
CA ILE A 155 5.89 -4.78 60.52
C ILE A 155 6.69 -4.14 61.69
N GLN A 156 7.75 -3.39 61.40
CA GLN A 156 8.52 -2.72 62.47
C GLN A 156 7.72 -1.63 63.17
N ALA A 157 6.91 -0.88 62.42
CA ALA A 157 5.99 0.10 62.99
C ALA A 157 4.98 -0.55 63.94
N SER A 158 4.41 -1.71 63.55
CA SER A 158 3.52 -2.49 64.42
C SER A 158 4.22 -2.99 65.69
N ARG A 159 5.48 -3.46 65.57
CA ARG A 159 6.30 -3.90 66.72
C ARG A 159 6.62 -2.77 67.70
N ALA A 160 6.76 -1.53 67.22
CA ALA A 160 7.00 -0.37 68.06
C ALA A 160 5.75 0.12 68.82
N GLY A 161 4.57 -0.48 68.58
CA GLY A 161 3.33 -0.15 69.26
C GLY A 161 2.91 1.31 69.04
N GLU A 162 2.60 2.01 70.12
CA GLU A 162 2.16 3.42 70.09
C GLU A 162 3.19 4.35 69.42
N PHE A 163 4.49 4.09 69.61
CA PHE A 163 5.56 4.89 69.02
C PHE A 163 5.70 4.69 67.50
N GLY A 164 5.13 3.63 66.95
CA GLY A 164 5.21 3.28 65.52
C GLY A 164 4.06 3.80 64.67
N LYS A 165 3.01 4.40 65.25
CA LYS A 165 1.79 4.80 64.52
C LYS A 165 2.06 5.70 63.31
N GLY A 166 2.94 6.71 63.44
CA GLY A 166 3.31 7.58 62.33
C GLY A 166 4.05 6.84 61.20
N PHE A 167 4.97 5.94 61.56
CA PHE A 167 5.69 5.12 60.59
C PHE A 167 4.78 4.11 59.87
N ALA A 168 3.74 3.62 60.55
CA ALA A 168 2.75 2.73 59.93
C ALA A 168 1.97 3.42 58.81
N VAL A 169 1.61 4.70 58.98
CA VAL A 169 0.93 5.49 57.95
C VAL A 169 1.84 5.68 56.73
N VAL A 170 3.10 6.07 56.96
CA VAL A 170 4.08 6.25 55.88
C VAL A 170 4.32 4.93 55.13
N ALA A 171 4.47 3.82 55.85
CA ALA A 171 4.61 2.50 55.23
C ALA A 171 3.39 2.14 54.37
N GLY A 172 2.17 2.46 54.82
CA GLY A 172 0.94 2.28 54.03
C GLY A 172 0.95 3.08 52.73
N GLU A 173 1.37 4.35 52.79
CA GLU A 173 1.43 5.24 51.63
C GLU A 173 2.48 4.80 50.60
N VAL A 174 3.67 4.39 51.06
CA VAL A 174 4.71 3.84 50.18
C VAL A 174 4.22 2.56 49.50
N LYS A 175 3.53 1.68 50.24
CA LYS A 175 2.93 0.46 49.67
C LYS A 175 1.89 0.79 48.60
N SER A 176 1.02 1.75 48.87
CA SER A 176 -0.01 2.22 47.93
C SER A 176 0.64 2.77 46.64
N THR A 177 1.63 3.65 46.80
CA THR A 177 2.37 4.26 45.68
C THR A 177 3.07 3.20 44.81
N ALA A 178 3.72 2.22 45.43
CA ALA A 178 4.35 1.11 44.73
C ALA A 178 3.36 0.22 43.96
N ARG A 179 2.12 0.09 44.44
CA ARG A 179 1.07 -0.62 43.72
C ARG A 179 0.57 0.18 42.52
N VAL A 180 0.31 1.47 42.68
CA VAL A 180 -0.11 2.37 41.59
C VAL A 180 0.95 2.43 40.49
N ALA A 181 2.24 2.49 40.85
CA ALA A 181 3.33 2.50 39.89
C ALA A 181 3.36 1.24 39.01
N ARG A 182 3.07 0.05 39.58
CA ARG A 182 2.94 -1.21 38.81
C ARG A 182 1.74 -1.21 37.89
N GLU A 183 0.61 -0.71 38.35
CA GLU A 183 -0.60 -0.63 37.53
C GLU A 183 -0.37 0.27 36.30
N LEU A 184 0.23 1.44 36.51
CA LEU A 184 0.63 2.34 35.42
C LEU A 184 1.65 1.69 34.47
N ALA A 185 2.62 0.94 35.00
CA ALA A 185 3.58 0.23 34.16
C ALA A 185 2.89 -0.82 33.27
N GLY A 186 1.91 -1.56 33.81
CA GLY A 186 1.10 -2.51 33.05
C GLY A 186 0.23 -1.85 31.98
N ASP A 187 -0.34 -0.68 32.27
CA ASP A 187 -1.11 0.09 31.29
C ASP A 187 -0.22 0.55 30.11
N ILE A 188 1.00 1.00 30.39
CA ILE A 188 1.95 1.38 29.33
C ILE A 188 2.38 0.14 28.54
N ASP A 189 2.62 -1.00 29.18
CA ASP A 189 2.99 -2.26 28.50
C ASP A 189 1.92 -2.69 27.49
N ARG A 190 0.63 -2.51 27.83
CA ARG A 190 -0.48 -2.74 26.90
C ARG A 190 -0.41 -1.80 25.69
N VAL A 191 -0.16 -0.51 25.90
CA VAL A 191 0.00 0.46 24.80
C VAL A 191 1.18 0.10 23.89
N ILE A 192 2.30 -0.34 24.48
CA ILE A 192 3.49 -0.77 23.74
C ILE A 192 3.22 -2.05 22.92
N SER A 193 2.42 -2.96 23.46
CA SER A 193 1.96 -4.15 22.73
C SER A 193 1.08 -3.78 21.53
N GLU A 194 0.19 -2.78 21.69
CA GLU A 194 -0.62 -2.25 20.59
C GLU A 194 0.25 -1.60 19.50
N ILE A 195 1.29 -0.84 19.89
CA ILE A 195 2.26 -0.24 18.96
C ILE A 195 3.03 -1.31 18.19
N SER A 196 3.48 -2.37 18.86
CA SER A 196 4.14 -3.52 18.21
C SER A 196 3.22 -4.17 17.16
N SER A 197 1.95 -4.37 17.50
CA SER A 197 0.97 -4.93 16.56
C SER A 197 0.74 -4.02 15.34
N MET A 198 0.77 -2.69 15.52
CA MET A 198 0.71 -1.75 14.39
C MET A 198 1.95 -1.85 13.51
N SER A 199 3.14 -2.02 14.10
CA SER A 199 4.41 -2.27 13.39
C SER A 199 4.31 -3.52 12.49
N ASP A 200 3.74 -4.62 13.02
CA ASP A 200 3.53 -5.86 12.26
C ASP A 200 2.53 -5.67 11.10
N LYS A 201 1.49 -4.86 11.28
CA LYS A 201 0.53 -4.53 10.21
C LYS A 201 1.18 -3.72 9.08
N ILE A 202 2.15 -2.87 9.39
CA ILE A 202 2.95 -2.17 8.38
C ILE A 202 3.72 -3.21 7.55
N GLU A 203 4.38 -4.18 8.18
CA GLU A 203 5.09 -5.24 7.45
C GLU A 203 4.16 -6.04 6.52
N GLN A 204 2.99 -6.44 7.00
CA GLN A 204 2.02 -7.16 6.17
C GLN A 204 1.53 -6.33 5.00
N SER A 205 1.36 -5.02 5.19
CA SER A 205 0.94 -4.10 4.14
C SER A 205 2.05 -3.92 3.09
N LEU A 206 3.31 -3.78 3.53
CA LEU A 206 4.47 -3.71 2.64
C LEU A 206 4.60 -4.97 1.77
N ARG A 207 4.40 -6.16 2.34
CA ARG A 207 4.43 -7.43 1.60
C ARG A 207 3.34 -7.58 0.53
N LYS A 208 2.22 -6.85 0.63
CA LYS A 208 1.14 -6.88 -0.37
C LYS A 208 1.39 -5.97 -1.57
N VAL A 209 2.30 -5.02 -1.42
CA VAL A 209 2.66 -4.05 -2.46
C VAL A 209 3.79 -4.59 -3.34
N GLN A 210 4.58 -5.55 -2.83
CA GLN A 210 5.49 -6.42 -3.59
C GLN A 210 4.72 -7.42 -4.47
#